data_AF-A0A442T027-F1
#
_entry.id   AF-A0A442T027-F1
#
_cell.length_a   1.000
_cell.length_b   1.000
_cell.length_c   1.000
_cell.angle_alpha   90.00
_cell.angle_beta   90.00
_cell.angle_gamma   90.00
#
_symmetry.space_group_name_H-M   'P 1'
#
loop_
_entity.id
_entity.type
_entity.pdbx_description
1 polymer ?
#
loop_
_entity_poly.entity_id
_entity_poly.type
_entity_poly.pdbx_seq_one_letter_code
_entity_poly.pdbx_strand_id
1 'polypeptide(L)'
;MSPYVIYFCVAISTGSIVAFSIIVGNPFLLVADRSEFADYFDLDSSPASFAMISMLTRVPALMALAILATLLVTKSKISSAPIFPAIMLITLPFSILANFPTAVPRFWLGSIIFCLALIYMIERDGIIRKLYSAAVLFSLLVAFPFAGILRNYFSDDRVHSFRTLVLDGYSNGQYDIFMMLLAVVRYVNVFGYTNGNQILGSVLFWVPRSIYGGKPYGTGYMVAQALQFDFYNLASPLLSEMYIDFGIVGVAISFVLFGFVITKQERLVSLGKATEIRKIVLAFVGGWMVILQRGSMNVAIANLVPLLILAWFVSVYFYGQKWRSERKYV
;
A
#
# COMPACT_ATOMS: atom_id res chain seq x y z
N MET A 1 1.06 23.29 9.51
CA MET A 1 0.96 23.28 8.03
C MET A 1 0.54 24.66 7.54
N SER A 2 0.99 25.09 6.36
CA SER A 2 0.53 26.35 5.74
C SER A 2 -0.92 26.22 5.23
N PRO A 3 -1.76 27.27 5.26
CA PRO A 3 -3.12 27.24 4.71
C PRO A 3 -3.17 26.82 3.24
N TYR A 4 -2.11 27.08 2.47
CA TYR A 4 -2.05 26.73 1.05
C TYR A 4 -2.09 25.22 0.76
N VAL A 5 -1.93 24.37 1.78
CA VAL A 5 -1.98 22.92 1.63
C VAL A 5 -3.34 22.41 1.12
N ILE A 6 -4.43 23.13 1.42
CA ILE A 6 -5.78 22.72 0.99
C ILE A 6 -5.96 22.89 -0.52
N TYR A 7 -5.40 23.96 -1.11
CA TYR A 7 -5.40 24.14 -2.56
C TYR A 7 -4.51 23.11 -3.26
N PHE A 8 -3.40 22.73 -2.61
CA PHE A 8 -2.57 21.63 -3.09
C PHE A 8 -3.33 20.31 -3.11
N CYS A 9 -4.15 20.00 -2.11
CA CYS A 9 -4.99 18.80 -2.10
C CYS A 9 -5.96 18.76 -3.29
N VAL A 10 -6.58 19.89 -3.62
CA VAL A 10 -7.41 20.01 -4.83
C VAL A 10 -6.57 19.78 -6.08
N ALA A 11 -5.46 20.51 -6.23
CA ALA A 11 -4.61 20.44 -7.42
C ALA A 11 -4.06 19.04 -7.69
N ILE A 12 -3.63 18.30 -6.66
CA ILE A 12 -3.09 16.95 -6.86
C ILE A 12 -4.16 15.91 -7.15
N SER A 13 -5.37 16.04 -6.58
CA SER A 13 -6.45 15.08 -6.78
C SER A 13 -7.15 15.27 -8.13
N THR A 14 -7.35 16.52 -8.55
CA THR A 14 -7.90 16.83 -9.88
C THR A 14 -6.84 16.64 -10.96
N GLY A 15 -5.62 17.12 -10.72
CA GLY A 15 -4.49 17.01 -11.63
C GLY A 15 -4.11 15.56 -11.93
N SER A 16 -4.18 14.66 -10.94
CA SER A 16 -3.88 13.23 -11.17
C SER A 16 -4.89 12.55 -12.09
N ILE A 17 -6.18 12.89 -11.96
CA ILE A 17 -7.24 12.37 -12.85
C ILE A 17 -7.15 12.99 -14.24
N VAL A 18 -6.85 14.28 -14.35
CA VAL A 18 -6.66 14.94 -15.66
C VAL A 18 -5.45 14.35 -16.37
N ALA A 19 -4.32 14.19 -15.67
CA ALA A 19 -3.12 13.56 -16.23
C ALA A 19 -3.41 12.13 -16.68
N PHE A 20 -4.15 11.34 -15.89
CA PHE A 20 -4.59 10.01 -16.29
C PHE A 20 -5.42 10.05 -17.57
N SER A 21 -6.43 10.92 -17.63
CA SER A 21 -7.31 11.07 -18.80
C SER A 21 -6.53 11.43 -20.06
N ILE A 22 -5.49 12.27 -19.94
CA ILE A 22 -4.65 12.67 -21.08
C ILE A 22 -3.73 11.53 -21.52
N ILE A 23 -3.10 10.83 -20.58
CA ILE A 23 -2.14 9.75 -20.88
C ILE A 23 -2.85 8.52 -21.45
N VAL A 24 -4.01 8.18 -20.88
CA VAL A 24 -4.74 6.94 -21.22
C VAL A 24 -5.80 7.18 -22.30
N GLY A 25 -6.26 8.41 -22.49
CA GLY A 25 -7.27 8.74 -23.51
C GLY A 25 -8.70 8.28 -23.18
N ASN A 26 -8.88 7.45 -22.15
CA ASN A 26 -10.20 7.00 -21.67
C ASN A 26 -10.32 7.14 -20.14
N PRO A 27 -11.05 8.13 -19.62
CA PRO A 27 -11.23 8.33 -18.18
C PRO A 27 -12.09 7.27 -17.50
N PHE A 28 -12.98 6.59 -18.24
CA PHE A 28 -13.89 5.59 -17.67
C PHE A 28 -13.17 4.35 -17.15
N LEU A 29 -11.95 4.12 -17.66
CA LEU A 29 -11.06 3.07 -17.17
C LEU A 29 -10.73 3.20 -15.68
N LEU A 30 -10.85 4.38 -15.05
CA LEU A 30 -10.67 4.52 -13.60
C LEU A 30 -11.73 3.79 -12.76
N VAL A 31 -12.90 3.55 -13.35
CA VAL A 31 -14.06 2.94 -12.70
C VAL A 31 -14.33 1.53 -13.26
N ALA A 32 -13.77 1.23 -14.43
CA ALA A 32 -13.82 -0.08 -15.07
C ALA A 32 -13.27 -1.20 -14.18
N ASP A 33 -13.73 -2.43 -14.42
CA ASP A 33 -13.20 -3.58 -13.71
C ASP A 33 -11.71 -3.79 -14.04
N ARG A 34 -10.97 -4.40 -13.12
CA ARG A 34 -9.53 -4.60 -13.26
C ARG A 34 -9.19 -5.42 -14.51
N SER A 35 -10.05 -6.34 -14.92
CA SER A 35 -9.89 -7.14 -16.15
C SER A 35 -9.96 -6.26 -17.40
N GLU A 36 -10.98 -5.42 -17.52
CA GLU A 36 -11.14 -4.47 -18.62
C GLU A 36 -9.97 -3.48 -18.69
N PHE A 37 -9.50 -3.04 -17.52
CA PHE A 37 -8.32 -2.18 -17.39
C PHE A 37 -7.01 -2.90 -17.78
N ALA A 38 -6.92 -4.20 -17.52
CA ALA A 38 -5.78 -5.04 -17.88
C ALA A 38 -5.72 -5.32 -19.38
N ASP A 39 -6.87 -5.61 -19.99
CA ASP A 39 -7.01 -5.89 -21.41
C ASP A 39 -6.65 -4.66 -22.26
N TYR A 40 -6.98 -3.46 -21.78
CA TYR A 40 -6.64 -2.20 -22.45
C TYR A 40 -5.13 -1.94 -22.58
N PHE A 41 -4.34 -2.38 -21.60
CA PHE A 41 -2.89 -2.13 -21.54
C PHE A 41 -2.03 -3.29 -22.03
N ASP A 42 -2.64 -4.37 -22.53
CA ASP A 42 -1.98 -5.59 -23.01
C ASP A 42 -0.81 -6.00 -22.08
N LEU A 43 -1.18 -6.42 -20.87
CA LEU A 43 -0.31 -6.60 -19.69
C LEU A 43 0.96 -7.44 -19.95
N ASP A 44 1.00 -8.24 -21.01
CA ASP A 44 2.15 -9.06 -21.37
C ASP A 44 3.35 -8.25 -21.89
N SER A 45 3.11 -7.02 -22.38
CA SER A 45 4.16 -6.20 -23.00
C SER A 45 4.83 -5.19 -22.05
N SER A 46 4.11 -4.58 -21.09
CA SER A 46 4.73 -3.59 -20.16
C SER A 46 4.05 -3.43 -18.77
N PRO A 47 4.16 -4.42 -17.86
CA PRO A 47 3.63 -4.33 -16.49
C PRO A 47 4.10 -3.12 -15.67
N ALA A 48 5.30 -2.60 -15.97
CA ALA A 48 5.88 -1.44 -15.29
C ALA A 48 5.16 -0.13 -15.66
N SER A 49 4.83 0.08 -16.93
CA SER A 49 4.11 1.27 -17.41
C SER A 49 2.73 1.35 -16.79
N PHE A 50 2.03 0.21 -16.75
CA PHE A 50 0.75 0.05 -16.07
C PHE A 50 0.83 0.42 -14.58
N ALA A 51 1.79 -0.16 -13.87
CA ALA A 51 2.00 0.10 -12.45
C ALA A 51 2.26 1.59 -12.22
N MET A 52 3.15 2.20 -13.00
CA MET A 52 3.50 3.62 -12.90
C MET A 52 2.30 4.54 -13.15
N ILE A 53 1.53 4.32 -14.23
CA ILE A 53 0.32 5.11 -14.54
C ILE A 53 -0.68 4.99 -13.38
N SER A 54 -0.93 3.78 -12.90
CA SER A 54 -1.87 3.56 -11.80
C SER A 54 -1.43 4.26 -10.50
N MET A 55 -0.12 4.28 -10.21
CA MET A 55 0.45 4.91 -9.01
C MET A 55 0.38 6.44 -9.08
N LEU A 56 0.69 7.02 -10.24
CA LEU A 56 0.63 8.45 -10.47
C LEU A 56 -0.80 9.00 -10.32
N THR A 57 -1.82 8.18 -10.54
CA THR A 57 -3.21 8.58 -10.32
C THR A 57 -3.66 8.37 -8.87
N ARG A 58 -3.38 7.18 -8.33
CA ARG A 58 -3.96 6.69 -7.07
C ARG A 58 -3.29 7.27 -5.83
N VAL A 59 -1.96 7.38 -5.84
CA VAL A 59 -1.17 7.85 -4.68
C VAL A 59 -1.43 9.33 -4.36
N PRO A 60 -1.47 10.26 -5.33
CA PRO A 60 -1.76 11.67 -5.01
C PRO A 60 -3.17 11.88 -4.47
N ALA A 61 -4.16 11.16 -5.02
CA ALA A 61 -5.53 11.15 -4.52
C ALA A 61 -5.60 10.66 -3.06
N LEU A 62 -4.91 9.56 -2.73
CA LEU A 62 -4.82 9.08 -1.35
C LEU A 62 -4.15 10.10 -0.43
N MET A 63 -3.05 10.72 -0.86
CA MET A 63 -2.36 11.74 -0.06
C MET A 63 -3.27 12.94 0.22
N ALA A 64 -4.02 13.43 -0.77
CA ALA A 64 -4.96 14.53 -0.59
C ALA A 64 -6.00 14.20 0.48
N LEU A 65 -6.61 13.01 0.38
CA LEU A 65 -7.58 12.51 1.34
C LEU A 65 -6.97 12.38 2.76
N ALA A 66 -5.76 11.81 2.87
CA ALA A 66 -5.08 11.64 4.14
C ALA A 66 -4.71 12.97 4.80
N ILE A 67 -4.31 13.99 4.03
CA ILE A 67 -4.06 15.34 4.55
C ILE A 67 -5.35 15.94 5.10
N LEU A 68 -6.44 15.91 4.34
CA LEU A 68 -7.72 16.47 4.79
C LEU A 68 -8.25 15.75 6.04
N ALA A 69 -8.17 14.42 6.07
CA ALA A 69 -8.54 13.62 7.24
C ALA A 69 -7.71 13.98 8.47
N THR A 70 -6.39 14.14 8.31
CA THR A 70 -5.51 14.53 9.41
C THR A 70 -5.84 15.93 9.93
N LEU A 71 -6.12 16.89 9.04
CA LEU A 71 -6.52 18.25 9.43
C LEU A 71 -7.82 18.29 10.24
N LEU A 72 -8.80 17.44 9.89
CA LEU A 72 -10.06 17.28 10.62
C LEU A 72 -9.84 16.65 11.99
N VAL A 73 -9.13 15.52 12.04
CA VAL A 73 -8.92 14.74 13.28
C VAL A 73 -8.10 15.53 14.29
N THR A 74 -7.09 16.27 13.83
CA THR A 74 -6.26 17.14 14.68
C THR A 74 -6.90 18.49 14.99
N LYS A 75 -8.13 18.75 14.51
CA LYS A 75 -8.86 20.02 14.69
C LYS A 75 -8.00 21.24 14.36
N SER A 76 -7.27 21.16 13.25
CA SER A 76 -6.40 22.25 12.80
C SER A 76 -7.19 23.53 12.53
N LYS A 77 -6.61 24.71 12.79
CA LYS A 77 -7.20 26.02 12.43
C LYS A 77 -7.64 26.09 10.95
N ILE A 78 -6.95 25.37 10.07
CA ILE A 78 -7.28 25.29 8.63
C ILE A 78 -8.63 24.60 8.41
N SER A 79 -8.95 23.56 9.20
CA SER A 79 -10.20 22.79 9.08
C SER A 79 -11.43 23.58 9.51
N SER A 80 -11.25 24.62 10.32
CA SER A 80 -12.31 25.52 10.76
C SER A 80 -12.64 26.63 9.75
N ALA A 81 -11.87 26.76 8.66
CA ALA A 81 -12.11 27.78 7.66
C ALA A 81 -13.41 27.48 6.87
N PRO A 82 -14.22 28.50 6.52
CA PRO A 82 -15.48 28.30 5.81
C PRO A 82 -15.31 27.70 4.40
N ILE A 83 -14.11 27.81 3.81
CA ILE A 83 -13.79 27.22 2.51
C ILE A 83 -13.48 25.71 2.59
N PHE A 84 -13.21 25.19 3.79
CA PHE A 84 -12.79 23.80 3.96
C PHE A 84 -13.82 22.76 3.49
N PRO A 85 -15.13 22.90 3.78
CA PRO A 85 -16.15 22.00 3.25
C PRO A 85 -16.22 21.98 1.73
N ALA A 86 -16.06 23.14 1.07
CA ALA A 86 -16.04 23.23 -0.39
C ALA A 86 -14.84 22.47 -0.98
N ILE A 87 -13.68 22.55 -0.32
CA ILE A 87 -12.48 21.81 -0.73
C ILE A 87 -12.66 20.31 -0.57
N MET A 88 -13.31 19.86 0.51
CA MET A 88 -13.65 18.45 0.69
C MET A 88 -14.63 17.97 -0.38
N LEU A 89 -15.65 18.77 -0.70
CA LEU A 89 -16.65 18.45 -1.71
C LEU A 89 -16.03 18.24 -3.10
N ILE A 90 -14.93 18.94 -3.39
CA ILE A 90 -14.16 18.75 -4.63
C ILE A 90 -13.19 17.56 -4.50
N THR A 91 -12.40 17.49 -3.43
CA THR A 91 -11.31 16.50 -3.32
C THR A 91 -11.81 15.07 -3.14
N LEU A 92 -12.92 14.89 -2.41
CA LEU A 92 -13.44 13.57 -2.05
C LEU A 92 -13.94 12.78 -3.28
N PRO A 93 -14.79 13.32 -4.18
CA PRO A 93 -15.21 12.61 -5.39
C PRO A 93 -14.04 12.22 -6.28
N PHE A 94 -13.09 13.13 -6.51
CA PHE A 94 -11.88 12.84 -7.30
C PHE A 94 -11.05 11.73 -6.65
N SER A 95 -10.93 11.73 -5.31
CA SER A 95 -10.20 10.68 -4.61
C SER A 95 -10.89 9.31 -4.70
N ILE A 96 -12.24 9.28 -4.67
CA ILE A 96 -13.05 8.08 -4.85
C ILE A 96 -12.95 7.56 -6.29
N LEU A 97 -13.03 8.46 -7.28
CA LEU A 97 -12.89 8.09 -8.70
C LEU A 97 -11.52 7.50 -8.98
N ALA A 98 -10.45 8.09 -8.45
CA ALA A 98 -9.09 7.57 -8.62
C ALA A 98 -8.89 6.20 -7.94
N ASN A 99 -9.63 5.92 -6.86
CA ASN A 99 -9.49 4.71 -6.04
C ASN A 99 -10.80 3.93 -5.98
N PHE A 100 -11.48 3.79 -7.12
CA PHE A 100 -12.82 3.23 -7.15
C PHE A 100 -12.81 1.76 -6.69
N PRO A 101 -13.67 1.34 -5.73
CA PRO A 101 -13.54 0.04 -5.06
C PRO A 101 -13.55 -1.21 -5.95
N THR A 102 -14.18 -1.15 -7.12
CA THR A 102 -14.18 -2.27 -8.06
C THR A 102 -12.95 -2.27 -8.97
N ALA A 103 -12.39 -1.10 -9.27
CA ALA A 103 -11.29 -0.93 -10.21
C ALA A 103 -9.90 -1.19 -9.60
N VAL A 104 -9.76 -1.04 -8.28
CA VAL A 104 -8.48 -1.20 -7.60
C VAL A 104 -8.32 -2.58 -6.96
N PRO A 105 -7.09 -3.11 -6.87
CA PRO A 105 -6.85 -4.35 -6.14
C PRO A 105 -7.29 -4.24 -4.68
N ARG A 106 -7.88 -5.32 -4.14
CA ARG A 106 -8.39 -5.38 -2.75
C ARG A 106 -7.35 -4.97 -1.71
N PHE A 107 -6.08 -5.28 -1.96
CA PHE A 107 -5.00 -4.89 -1.06
C PHE A 107 -4.78 -3.39 -0.98
N TRP A 108 -4.97 -2.68 -2.10
CA TRP A 108 -4.84 -1.23 -2.17
C TRP A 108 -5.97 -0.58 -1.39
N LEU A 109 -7.20 -1.04 -1.57
CA LEU A 109 -8.35 -0.58 -0.77
C LEU A 109 -8.16 -0.84 0.71
N GLY A 110 -7.74 -2.05 1.07
CA GLY A 110 -7.43 -2.39 2.45
C GLY A 110 -6.45 -1.37 3.03
N SER A 111 -5.38 -1.07 2.30
CA SER A 111 -4.37 -0.10 2.73
C SER A 111 -4.93 1.32 2.91
N ILE A 112 -5.82 1.78 2.02
CA ILE A 112 -6.51 3.07 2.16
C ILE A 112 -7.37 3.08 3.44
N ILE A 113 -8.19 2.04 3.64
CA ILE A 113 -9.09 1.92 4.78
C ILE A 113 -8.28 1.89 6.08
N PHE A 114 -7.24 1.06 6.15
CA PHE A 114 -6.35 0.99 7.30
C PHE A 114 -5.63 2.32 7.56
N CYS A 115 -5.12 2.99 6.51
CA CYS A 115 -4.47 4.29 6.66
C CYS A 115 -5.42 5.32 7.26
N LEU A 116 -6.65 5.43 6.76
CA LEU A 116 -7.63 6.39 7.28
C LEU A 116 -8.08 6.06 8.70
N ALA A 117 -8.30 4.77 8.98
CA ALA A 117 -8.61 4.31 10.33
C ALA A 117 -7.49 4.65 11.30
N LEU A 118 -6.23 4.41 10.93
CA LEU A 118 -5.07 4.76 11.76
C LEU A 118 -4.95 6.26 11.97
N ILE A 119 -5.13 7.10 10.93
CA ILE A 119 -5.17 8.57 11.07
C ILE A 119 -6.23 8.98 12.10
N TYR A 120 -7.43 8.42 11.98
CA TYR A 120 -8.52 8.69 12.92
C TYR A 120 -8.20 8.26 14.36
N MET A 121 -7.41 7.19 14.54
CA MET A 121 -6.98 6.70 15.85
C MET A 121 -5.85 7.52 16.51
N ILE A 122 -5.12 8.36 15.76
CA ILE A 122 -3.95 9.09 16.28
C ILE A 122 -4.32 10.05 17.42
N GLU A 123 -5.49 10.67 17.40
CA GLU A 123 -5.92 11.61 18.46
C GLU A 123 -6.94 10.97 19.43
N ARG A 124 -7.11 9.64 19.38
CA ARG A 124 -8.05 8.90 20.22
C ARG A 124 -7.38 8.30 21.45
N ASP A 125 -8.19 8.14 22.51
CA ASP A 125 -7.75 7.57 23.78
C ASP A 125 -7.22 6.14 23.64
N GLY A 126 -6.35 5.76 24.58
CA GLY A 126 -5.69 4.45 24.57
C GLY A 126 -6.67 3.27 24.56
N ILE A 127 -7.87 3.42 25.14
CA ILE A 127 -8.91 2.38 25.13
C ILE A 127 -9.43 2.16 23.71
N ILE A 128 -9.74 3.23 22.97
CA ILE A 128 -10.25 3.15 21.60
C ILE A 128 -9.19 2.50 20.69
N ARG A 129 -7.91 2.84 20.87
CA ARG A 129 -6.81 2.22 20.12
C ARG A 129 -6.66 0.72 20.41
N LYS A 130 -6.81 0.31 21.68
CA LYS A 130 -6.79 -1.10 22.08
C LYS A 130 -7.97 -1.86 21.46
N LEU A 131 -9.18 -1.30 21.53
CA LEU A 131 -10.37 -1.88 20.92
C LEU A 131 -10.24 -1.99 19.41
N TYR A 132 -9.69 -0.97 18.74
CA TYR A 132 -9.39 -1.02 17.31
C TYR A 132 -8.41 -2.14 16.98
N SER A 133 -7.30 -2.23 17.72
CA SER A 133 -6.29 -3.29 17.53
C SER A 133 -6.91 -4.69 17.73
N ALA A 134 -7.74 -4.86 18.77
CA ALA A 134 -8.48 -6.09 19.01
C ALA A 134 -9.48 -6.39 17.89
N ALA A 135 -10.18 -5.39 17.37
CA ALA A 135 -11.11 -5.54 16.25
C ALA A 135 -10.41 -5.93 14.94
N VAL A 136 -9.22 -5.38 14.68
CA VAL A 136 -8.38 -5.78 13.53
C VAL A 136 -7.88 -7.21 13.69
N LEU A 137 -7.41 -7.59 14.88
CA LEU A 137 -7.01 -8.98 15.15
C LEU A 137 -8.19 -9.95 15.01
N PHE A 138 -9.34 -9.59 15.57
CA PHE A 138 -10.57 -10.36 15.42
C PHE A 138 -11.00 -10.48 13.95
N SER A 139 -10.91 -9.39 13.18
CA SER A 139 -11.30 -9.43 11.77
C SER A 139 -10.36 -10.31 10.96
N LEU A 140 -9.05 -10.32 11.25
CA LEU A 140 -8.08 -11.17 10.57
C LEU A 140 -8.20 -12.65 10.96
N LEU A 141 -8.42 -12.96 12.25
CA LEU A 141 -8.42 -14.32 12.77
C LEU A 141 -9.79 -15.01 12.68
N VAL A 142 -10.88 -14.25 12.71
CA VAL A 142 -12.24 -14.78 12.78
C VAL A 142 -13.08 -14.32 11.60
N ALA A 143 -13.22 -13.01 11.41
CA ALA A 143 -14.17 -12.50 10.41
C ALA A 143 -13.73 -12.85 8.97
N PHE A 144 -12.43 -12.78 8.67
CA PHE A 144 -11.91 -13.06 7.33
C PHE A 144 -12.02 -14.55 6.96
N PRO A 145 -11.58 -15.52 7.79
CA PRO A 145 -11.83 -16.94 7.53
C PRO A 145 -13.32 -17.26 7.43
N PHE A 146 -14.15 -16.67 8.30
CA PHE A 146 -15.59 -16.89 8.27
C PHE A 146 -16.24 -16.34 7.00
N ALA A 147 -15.85 -15.15 6.54
CA ALA A 147 -16.29 -14.61 5.25
C ALA A 147 -15.87 -15.51 4.07
N GLY A 148 -14.70 -16.12 4.15
CA GLY A 148 -14.25 -17.13 3.17
C GLY A 148 -15.14 -18.37 3.14
N ILE A 149 -15.50 -18.89 4.32
CA ILE A 149 -16.43 -20.03 4.46
C ILE A 149 -17.80 -19.68 3.89
N LEU A 150 -18.36 -18.53 4.27
CA LEU A 150 -19.65 -18.06 3.77
C LEU A 150 -19.64 -17.93 2.25
N ARG A 151 -18.59 -17.33 1.69
CA ARG A 151 -18.45 -17.19 0.23
C ARG A 151 -18.49 -18.55 -0.45
N ASN A 152 -17.72 -19.52 0.02
CA ASN A 152 -17.67 -20.86 -0.58
C ASN A 152 -19.01 -21.60 -0.41
N TYR A 153 -19.70 -21.41 0.72
CA TYR A 153 -21.04 -21.97 0.96
C TYR A 153 -22.10 -21.42 0.00
N PHE A 154 -22.04 -20.14 -0.35
CA PHE A 154 -22.97 -19.53 -1.32
C PHE A 154 -22.58 -19.77 -2.79
N SER A 155 -21.37 -20.27 -3.06
CA SER A 155 -20.85 -20.43 -4.43
C SER A 155 -20.89 -21.88 -4.94
N ASP A 156 -21.04 -22.86 -4.05
CA ASP A 156 -21.03 -24.29 -4.38
C ASP A 156 -22.38 -24.90 -3.94
N ASP A 157 -23.14 -25.49 -4.87
CA ASP A 157 -24.42 -26.17 -4.61
C ASP A 157 -24.26 -27.46 -3.78
N ARG A 158 -23.04 -27.75 -3.32
CA ARG A 158 -22.71 -28.94 -2.53
C ARG A 158 -22.73 -28.62 -1.04
N VAL A 159 -23.58 -29.32 -0.30
CA VAL A 159 -23.63 -29.30 1.16
C VAL A 159 -22.36 -29.95 1.71
N HIS A 160 -21.31 -29.16 1.85
CA HIS A 160 -20.11 -29.58 2.59
C HIS A 160 -20.41 -29.49 4.08
N SER A 161 -19.93 -30.46 4.87
CA SER A 161 -20.07 -30.38 6.33
C SER A 161 -19.34 -29.14 6.86
N PHE A 162 -19.85 -28.50 7.91
CA PHE A 162 -19.21 -27.32 8.53
C PHE A 162 -17.73 -27.56 8.84
N ARG A 163 -17.37 -28.79 9.24
CA ARG A 163 -15.98 -29.18 9.49
C ARG A 163 -15.12 -29.19 8.22
N THR A 164 -15.64 -29.70 7.11
CA THR A 164 -14.93 -29.73 5.82
C THR A 164 -14.78 -28.31 5.28
N LEU A 165 -15.81 -27.47 5.35
CA LEU A 165 -15.76 -26.05 4.98
C LEU A 165 -14.74 -25.24 5.79
N VAL A 166 -14.66 -25.49 7.09
CA VAL A 166 -13.67 -24.84 7.95
C VAL A 166 -12.26 -25.29 7.58
N LEU A 167 -12.01 -26.60 7.46
CA LEU A 167 -10.70 -27.13 7.11
C LEU A 167 -10.26 -26.75 5.68
N ASP A 168 -11.18 -26.74 4.72
CA ASP A 168 -10.95 -26.30 3.33
C ASP A 168 -10.75 -24.78 3.26
N GLY A 169 -11.49 -24.02 4.06
CA GLY A 169 -11.32 -22.57 4.20
C GLY A 169 -9.94 -22.19 4.72
N TYR A 170 -9.39 -22.97 5.66
CA TYR A 170 -8.02 -22.79 6.12
C TYR A 170 -6.98 -23.33 5.11
N SER A 171 -7.21 -24.45 4.43
CA SER A 171 -6.21 -25.11 3.59
C SER A 171 -6.08 -24.54 2.16
N ASN A 172 -7.16 -24.08 1.51
CA ASN A 172 -7.18 -23.80 0.07
C ASN A 172 -6.87 -22.36 -0.36
N GLY A 173 -6.04 -21.62 0.38
CA GLY A 173 -5.56 -20.31 -0.09
C GLY A 173 -5.13 -19.32 1.00
N GLN A 174 -5.26 -19.67 2.28
CA GLN A 174 -4.80 -18.83 3.39
C GLN A 174 -3.34 -19.10 3.79
N TYR A 175 -2.75 -20.22 3.33
CA TYR A 175 -1.34 -20.59 3.53
C TYR A 175 -0.46 -20.34 2.31
N ASP A 176 -0.93 -19.55 1.33
CA ASP A 176 -0.18 -19.20 0.12
C ASP A 176 1.22 -18.65 0.44
N ILE A 177 1.32 -17.84 1.49
CA ILE A 177 2.56 -17.20 1.94
C ILE A 177 3.50 -18.20 2.64
N PHE A 178 2.96 -19.12 3.44
CA PHE A 178 3.76 -20.14 4.10
C PHE A 178 4.30 -21.15 3.07
N MET A 179 3.46 -21.58 2.13
CA MET A 179 3.88 -22.43 1.02
C MET A 179 4.91 -21.72 0.15
N MET A 180 4.73 -20.42 -0.12
CA MET A 180 5.72 -19.64 -0.85
C MET A 180 7.06 -19.55 -0.11
N LEU A 181 7.06 -19.39 1.22
CA LEU A 181 8.28 -19.40 2.01
C LEU A 181 9.01 -20.76 1.89
N LEU A 182 8.28 -21.86 2.00
CA LEU A 182 8.86 -23.20 1.81
C LEU A 182 9.41 -23.40 0.39
N ALA A 183 8.70 -22.89 -0.62
CA ALA A 183 9.15 -22.91 -2.00
C ALA A 183 10.46 -22.13 -2.18
N VAL A 184 10.58 -20.96 -1.55
CA VAL A 184 11.81 -20.15 -1.55
C VAL A 184 12.96 -20.88 -0.85
N VAL A 185 12.71 -21.52 0.29
CA VAL A 185 13.72 -22.35 0.97
C VAL A 185 14.18 -23.48 0.06
N ARG A 186 13.25 -24.17 -0.61
CA ARG A 186 13.57 -25.23 -1.57
C ARG A 186 14.38 -24.69 -2.75
N TYR A 187 14.01 -23.52 -3.29
CA TYR A 187 14.76 -22.86 -4.35
C TYR A 187 16.20 -22.60 -3.93
N VAL A 188 16.41 -21.96 -2.77
CA VAL A 188 17.75 -21.65 -2.24
C VAL A 188 18.59 -22.92 -2.05
N ASN A 189 17.98 -24.01 -1.58
CA ASN A 189 18.70 -25.28 -1.40
C ASN A 189 19.20 -25.90 -2.71
N VAL A 190 18.53 -25.61 -3.84
CA VAL A 190 18.88 -26.17 -5.15
C VAL A 190 19.75 -25.21 -5.97
N PHE A 191 19.43 -23.91 -5.94
CA PHE A 191 20.01 -22.89 -6.83
C PHE A 191 20.92 -21.89 -6.10
N GLY A 192 20.92 -21.88 -4.77
CA GLY A 192 21.64 -20.91 -3.95
C GLY A 192 20.91 -19.59 -3.75
N TYR A 193 21.57 -18.68 -3.03
CA TYR A 193 21.05 -17.32 -2.77
C TYR A 193 21.17 -16.42 -4.00
N THR A 194 20.22 -15.49 -4.15
CA THR A 194 20.22 -14.50 -5.24
C THR A 194 21.08 -13.26 -4.95
N ASN A 195 21.68 -13.16 -3.76
CA ASN A 195 22.69 -12.18 -3.37
C ASN A 195 22.30 -10.71 -3.60
N GLY A 196 21.03 -10.36 -3.38
CA GLY A 196 20.51 -9.00 -3.47
C GLY A 196 19.88 -8.66 -4.82
N ASN A 197 19.88 -9.58 -5.79
CA ASN A 197 19.31 -9.33 -7.11
C ASN A 197 17.79 -9.05 -7.01
N GLN A 198 17.05 -9.77 -6.16
CA GLN A 198 15.59 -9.61 -6.06
C GLN A 198 15.19 -8.26 -5.44
N ILE A 199 15.90 -7.84 -4.40
CA ILE A 199 15.76 -6.51 -3.82
C ILE A 199 16.10 -5.43 -4.84
N LEU A 200 17.20 -5.58 -5.58
CA LEU A 200 17.61 -4.62 -6.59
C LEU A 200 16.53 -4.47 -7.67
N GLY A 201 15.97 -5.58 -8.16
CA GLY A 201 14.86 -5.58 -9.11
C GLY A 201 13.61 -4.89 -8.59
N SER A 202 13.30 -5.07 -7.30
CA SER A 202 12.15 -4.44 -6.65
C SER A 202 12.34 -2.95 -6.42
N VAL A 203 13.54 -2.49 -6.05
CA VAL A 203 13.86 -1.06 -5.88
C VAL A 203 13.93 -0.34 -7.23
N LEU A 204 14.50 -1.00 -8.24
CA LEU A 204 14.61 -0.49 -9.62
C LEU A 204 13.42 -0.91 -10.49
N PHE A 205 12.25 -1.16 -9.89
CA PHE A 205 11.05 -1.59 -10.63
C PHE A 205 10.63 -0.60 -11.72
N TRP A 206 10.96 0.68 -11.57
CA TRP A 206 10.62 1.76 -12.50
C TRP A 206 11.57 1.84 -13.70
N VAL A 207 12.75 1.19 -13.65
CA VAL A 207 13.68 1.16 -14.78
C VAL A 207 13.14 0.20 -15.85
N PRO A 208 12.90 0.66 -17.09
CA PRO A 208 12.44 -0.21 -18.17
C PRO A 208 13.46 -1.31 -18.51
N ARG A 209 12.96 -2.47 -18.97
CA ARG A 209 13.82 -3.60 -19.38
C ARG A 209 14.71 -3.28 -20.58
N SER A 210 14.36 -2.28 -21.40
CA SER A 210 15.21 -1.79 -22.49
C SER A 210 16.52 -1.15 -21.99
N ILE A 211 16.51 -0.57 -20.78
CA ILE A 211 17.70 0.01 -20.15
C ILE A 211 18.36 -1.02 -19.22
N TYR A 212 17.55 -1.79 -18.47
CA TYR A 212 18.04 -2.85 -17.60
C TYR A 212 17.61 -4.23 -18.12
N GLY A 213 18.32 -4.73 -19.13
CA GLY A 213 18.02 -6.03 -19.76
C GLY A 213 18.06 -7.21 -18.79
N GLY A 214 18.98 -7.18 -17.82
CA GLY A 214 19.15 -8.21 -16.79
C GLY A 214 18.20 -8.09 -15.58
N LYS A 215 17.17 -7.24 -15.64
CA LYS A 215 16.26 -7.04 -14.51
C LYS A 215 15.56 -8.34 -14.10
N PRO A 216 15.65 -8.75 -12.83
CA PRO A 216 15.00 -9.99 -12.41
C PRO A 216 13.47 -9.85 -12.49
N TYR A 217 12.83 -10.95 -12.83
CA TYR A 217 11.38 -11.11 -12.63
C TYR A 217 11.09 -11.15 -11.13
N GLY A 218 9.85 -10.85 -10.74
CA GLY A 218 9.48 -10.91 -9.33
C GLY A 218 9.74 -12.30 -8.74
N THR A 219 10.19 -12.36 -7.49
CA THR A 219 10.58 -13.59 -6.79
C THR A 219 9.53 -14.70 -6.87
N GLY A 220 8.24 -14.34 -6.78
CA GLY A 220 7.13 -15.29 -6.97
C GLY A 220 7.16 -16.01 -8.32
N TYR A 221 7.33 -15.26 -9.40
CA TYR A 221 7.43 -15.80 -10.76
C TYR A 221 8.68 -16.67 -10.90
N MET A 222 9.82 -16.18 -10.42
CA MET A 222 11.11 -16.88 -10.55
C MET A 222 11.11 -18.23 -9.82
N VAL A 223 10.59 -18.28 -8.59
CA VAL A 223 10.49 -19.52 -7.82
C VAL A 223 9.48 -20.47 -8.43
N ALA A 224 8.33 -19.98 -8.89
CA ALA A 224 7.31 -20.78 -9.56
C ALA A 224 7.86 -21.43 -10.84
N GLN A 225 8.60 -20.66 -11.66
CA GLN A 225 9.23 -21.15 -12.86
C GLN A 225 10.30 -22.22 -12.56
N ALA A 226 11.16 -21.96 -11.57
CA ALA A 226 12.23 -22.88 -11.20
C ALA A 226 11.73 -24.18 -10.59
N LEU A 227 10.59 -24.14 -9.89
CA LEU A 227 9.96 -25.31 -9.26
C LEU A 227 8.83 -25.93 -10.09
N GLN A 228 8.62 -25.45 -11.32
CA GLN A 228 7.61 -25.96 -12.26
C GLN A 228 6.18 -25.96 -11.71
N PHE A 229 5.77 -24.85 -11.10
CA PHE A 229 4.38 -24.67 -10.68
C PHE A 229 3.49 -24.34 -11.88
N ASP A 230 2.22 -24.75 -11.82
CA ASP A 230 1.23 -24.47 -12.86
C ASP A 230 0.81 -22.98 -12.92
N PHE A 231 1.13 -22.20 -11.88
CA PHE A 231 0.79 -20.78 -11.77
C PHE A 231 2.00 -19.94 -11.35
N TYR A 232 2.25 -18.85 -12.08
CA TYR A 232 3.41 -17.97 -11.85
C TYR A 232 3.11 -16.68 -11.08
N ASN A 233 1.83 -16.37 -10.84
CA ASN A 233 1.41 -15.15 -10.14
C ASN A 233 1.38 -15.35 -8.61
N LEU A 234 2.55 -15.59 -8.02
CA LEU A 234 2.71 -15.80 -6.59
C LEU A 234 3.18 -14.51 -5.91
N ALA A 235 2.60 -14.20 -4.76
CA ALA A 235 3.11 -13.14 -3.90
C ALA A 235 4.33 -13.64 -3.13
N SER A 236 5.41 -12.85 -3.10
CA SER A 236 6.60 -13.12 -2.29
C SER A 236 6.70 -12.08 -1.17
N PRO A 237 6.43 -12.46 0.10
CA PRO A 237 6.46 -11.53 1.23
C PRO A 237 7.88 -11.03 1.51
N LEU A 238 8.03 -9.91 2.22
CA LEU A 238 9.35 -9.38 2.62
C LEU A 238 10.24 -10.45 3.24
N LEU A 239 9.70 -11.33 4.09
CA LEU A 239 10.46 -12.38 4.73
C LEU A 239 11.12 -13.31 3.69
N SER A 240 10.37 -13.75 2.69
CA SER A 240 10.88 -14.59 1.60
C SER A 240 11.90 -13.87 0.73
N GLU A 241 11.67 -12.59 0.44
CA GLU A 241 12.58 -11.74 -0.35
C GLU A 241 13.93 -11.55 0.34
N MET A 242 13.91 -11.29 1.65
CA MET A 242 15.15 -11.16 2.43
C MET A 242 15.87 -12.50 2.58
N TYR A 243 15.11 -13.60 2.69
CA TYR A 243 15.68 -14.93 2.78
C TYR A 243 16.34 -15.38 1.46
N ILE A 244 15.69 -15.16 0.31
CA ILE A 244 16.24 -15.61 -0.97
C ILE A 244 17.52 -14.86 -1.34
N ASP A 245 17.59 -13.57 -1.00
CA ASP A 245 18.78 -12.75 -1.28
C ASP A 245 19.91 -12.99 -0.28
N PHE A 246 19.63 -13.15 1.01
CA PHE A 246 20.64 -13.06 2.07
C PHE A 246 20.47 -14.09 3.21
N GLY A 247 19.59 -15.08 3.04
CA GLY A 247 19.28 -16.09 4.03
C GLY A 247 18.72 -15.52 5.34
N ILE A 248 18.88 -16.30 6.42
CA ILE A 248 18.34 -15.94 7.73
C ILE A 248 18.97 -14.66 8.31
N VAL A 249 20.22 -14.37 7.95
CA VAL A 249 20.92 -13.16 8.40
C VAL A 249 20.28 -11.92 7.79
N GLY A 250 19.95 -11.94 6.50
CA GLY A 250 19.22 -10.84 5.86
C GLY A 250 17.83 -10.63 6.45
N VAL A 251 17.11 -11.71 6.77
CA VAL A 251 15.82 -11.63 7.48
C VAL A 251 16.00 -10.95 8.84
N ALA A 252 16.97 -11.40 9.65
CA ALA A 252 17.19 -10.80 10.97
C ALA A 252 17.53 -9.31 10.89
N ILE A 253 18.48 -8.93 10.02
CA ILE A 253 18.92 -7.54 9.87
C ILE A 253 17.77 -6.65 9.38
N SER A 254 17.06 -7.07 8.33
CA SER A 254 15.98 -6.28 7.74
C SER A 254 14.84 -6.01 8.73
N PHE A 255 14.42 -7.00 9.51
CA PHE A 255 13.36 -6.82 10.51
C PHE A 255 13.82 -6.00 11.72
N VAL A 256 15.07 -6.14 12.16
CA VAL A 256 15.64 -5.28 13.21
C VAL A 256 15.70 -3.82 12.76
N LEU A 257 16.21 -3.57 11.55
CA LEU A 257 16.27 -2.22 10.98
C LEU A 257 14.88 -1.63 10.82
N PHE A 258 13.95 -2.42 10.29
CA PHE A 258 12.58 -2.00 10.11
C PHE A 258 11.91 -1.64 11.45
N GLY A 259 12.03 -2.51 12.46
CA GLY A 259 11.54 -2.24 13.81
C GLY A 259 12.15 -0.98 14.41
N PHE A 260 13.47 -0.81 14.31
CA PHE A 260 14.18 0.39 14.77
C PHE A 260 13.65 1.67 14.12
N VAL A 261 13.44 1.67 12.80
CA VAL A 261 12.91 2.84 12.07
C VAL A 261 11.50 3.17 12.54
N ILE A 262 10.61 2.18 12.64
CA ILE A 262 9.22 2.39 13.08
C ILE A 262 9.18 2.93 14.51
N THR A 263 9.89 2.30 15.45
CA THR A 263 9.93 2.76 16.86
C THR A 263 10.44 4.19 16.99
N LYS A 264 11.45 4.57 16.20
CA LYS A 264 11.97 5.95 16.19
C LYS A 264 10.91 6.94 15.73
N GLN A 265 10.12 6.62 14.71
CA GLN A 265 9.06 7.50 14.22
C GLN A 265 7.86 7.55 15.17
N GLU A 266 7.44 6.41 15.73
CA GLU A 266 6.33 6.35 16.69
C GLU A 266 6.65 7.15 17.96
N ARG A 267 7.90 7.11 18.44
CA ARG A 267 8.32 7.92 19.59
C ARG A 267 8.16 9.41 19.34
N LEU A 268 8.32 9.89 18.10
CA LEU A 268 8.06 11.31 17.78
C LEU A 268 6.58 11.64 17.86
N VAL A 269 5.70 10.72 17.46
CA VAL A 269 4.25 10.89 17.55
C VAL A 269 3.81 10.89 19.01
N SER A 270 4.28 9.94 19.81
CA SER A 270 3.91 9.83 21.22
C SER A 270 4.38 11.03 22.06
N LEU A 271 5.50 11.64 21.69
CA LEU A 271 6.01 12.87 22.30
C LEU A 271 5.34 14.15 21.77
N GLY A 272 4.38 14.05 20.84
CA GLY A 272 3.73 15.22 20.23
C GLY A 272 4.66 16.04 19.32
N LYS A 273 5.82 15.49 18.93
CA LYS A 273 6.85 16.16 18.12
C LYS A 273 6.74 15.84 16.63
N ALA A 274 5.85 14.93 16.23
CA ALA A 274 5.63 14.56 14.84
C ALA A 274 4.80 15.63 14.10
N THR A 275 5.20 15.94 12.87
CA THR A 275 4.41 16.76 11.96
C THR A 275 3.21 15.98 11.41
N GLU A 276 2.19 16.69 10.91
CA GLU A 276 1.01 16.03 10.31
C GLU A 276 1.38 15.09 9.16
N ILE A 277 2.41 15.42 8.37
CA ILE A 277 2.86 14.55 7.28
C ILE A 277 3.53 13.29 7.82
N ARG A 278 4.31 13.39 8.90
CA ARG A 278 4.90 12.20 9.54
C ARG A 278 3.80 11.26 10.06
N LYS A 279 2.74 11.82 10.65
CA LYS A 279 1.55 11.05 11.07
C LYS A 279 0.90 10.34 9.89
N ILE A 280 0.72 11.02 8.75
CA ILE A 280 0.18 10.42 7.50
C ILE A 280 1.09 9.29 6.99
N VAL A 281 2.40 9.53 6.91
CA VAL A 281 3.36 8.51 6.47
C VAL A 281 3.33 7.30 7.38
N LEU A 282 3.26 7.49 8.71
CA LEU A 282 3.18 6.38 9.66
C LEU A 282 1.88 5.60 9.53
N ALA A 283 0.75 6.30 9.39
CA ALA A 283 -0.54 5.65 9.20
C ALA A 283 -0.59 4.87 7.87
N PHE A 284 -0.02 5.43 6.80
CA PHE A 284 0.09 4.74 5.53
C PHE A 284 1.00 3.52 5.65
N VAL A 285 2.21 3.67 6.19
CA VAL A 285 3.14 2.55 6.39
C VAL A 285 2.50 1.46 7.24
N GLY A 286 1.76 1.83 8.30
CA GLY A 286 0.99 0.91 9.15
C GLY A 286 -0.05 0.11 8.37
N GLY A 287 -0.87 0.76 7.56
CA GLY A 287 -1.83 0.07 6.67
C GLY A 287 -1.13 -0.76 5.58
N TRP A 288 0.01 -0.27 5.08
CA TRP A 288 0.83 -0.90 4.05
C TRP A 288 1.56 -2.16 4.56
N MET A 289 1.74 -2.31 5.88
CA MET A 289 2.40 -3.48 6.48
C MET A 289 1.74 -4.79 6.06
N VAL A 290 0.42 -4.80 5.89
CA VAL A 290 -0.32 -6.00 5.46
C VAL A 290 0.21 -6.49 4.11
N ILE A 291 0.50 -5.58 3.17
CA ILE A 291 1.06 -5.96 1.87
C ILE A 291 2.55 -6.18 1.91
N LEU A 292 3.29 -5.40 2.70
CA LEU A 292 4.72 -5.59 2.82
C LEU A 292 5.06 -6.98 3.40
N GLN A 293 4.21 -7.50 4.29
CA GLN A 293 4.41 -8.82 4.92
C GLN A 293 3.70 -9.98 4.21
N ARG A 294 2.72 -9.74 3.33
CA ARG A 294 1.97 -10.79 2.62
C ARG A 294 2.10 -10.76 1.11
N GLY A 295 2.27 -9.58 0.54
CA GLY A 295 2.30 -9.32 -0.89
C GLY A 295 3.72 -9.28 -1.46
N SER A 296 3.82 -9.22 -2.79
CA SER A 296 5.10 -9.03 -3.49
C SER A 296 5.77 -7.72 -3.09
N MET A 297 7.06 -7.79 -2.74
CA MET A 297 7.87 -6.60 -2.41
C MET A 297 7.96 -5.60 -3.56
N ASN A 298 7.96 -6.05 -4.81
CA ASN A 298 7.95 -5.17 -5.97
C ASN A 298 6.69 -4.27 -5.97
N VAL A 299 5.50 -4.89 -5.81
CA VAL A 299 4.23 -4.14 -5.72
C VAL A 299 4.22 -3.24 -4.47
N ALA A 300 4.77 -3.71 -3.36
CA ALA A 300 4.85 -2.93 -2.13
C ALA A 300 5.70 -1.67 -2.30
N ILE A 301 6.91 -1.79 -2.86
CA ILE A 301 7.84 -0.67 -3.08
C ILE A 301 7.27 0.31 -4.09
N ALA A 302 6.67 -0.21 -5.16
CA ALA A 302 6.22 0.60 -6.27
C ALA A 302 5.15 1.63 -5.86
N ASN A 303 4.32 1.31 -4.86
CA ASN A 303 3.37 2.28 -4.33
C ASN A 303 3.92 3.09 -3.14
N LEU A 304 4.83 2.53 -2.34
CA LEU A 304 5.39 3.20 -1.17
C LEU A 304 6.31 4.37 -1.58
N VAL A 305 7.16 4.18 -2.59
CA VAL A 305 8.15 5.18 -3.02
C VAL A 305 7.50 6.49 -3.49
N PRO A 306 6.51 6.49 -4.41
CA PRO A 306 5.83 7.71 -4.81
C PRO A 306 5.17 8.45 -3.64
N LEU A 307 4.61 7.70 -2.68
CA LEU A 307 4.01 8.30 -1.49
C LEU A 307 5.06 8.99 -0.61
N LEU A 308 6.21 8.36 -0.39
CA LEU A 308 7.31 8.94 0.37
C LEU A 308 7.89 10.19 -0.32
N ILE A 309 8.03 10.17 -1.64
CA ILE A 309 8.47 11.33 -2.43
C ILE A 309 7.47 12.48 -2.29
N LEU A 310 6.18 12.20 -2.44
CA LEU A 310 5.13 13.21 -2.28
C LEU A 310 5.10 13.76 -0.85
N ALA A 311 5.21 12.90 0.16
CA ALA A 311 5.28 13.29 1.56
C ALA A 311 6.49 14.20 1.83
N TRP A 312 7.64 13.87 1.26
CA TRP A 312 8.85 14.68 1.36
C TRP A 312 8.65 16.05 0.71
N PHE A 313 8.09 16.11 -0.50
CA PHE A 313 7.78 17.35 -1.20
C PHE A 313 6.86 18.26 -0.38
N VAL A 314 5.74 17.71 0.13
CA VAL A 314 4.79 18.46 0.95
C VAL A 314 5.45 18.93 2.25
N SER A 315 6.33 18.12 2.84
CA SER A 315 7.08 18.48 4.06
C SER A 315 8.00 19.65 3.82
N VAL A 316 8.85 19.58 2.80
CA VAL A 316 9.80 20.65 2.47
C VAL A 316 9.08 21.93 2.10
N TYR A 317 8.04 21.85 1.27
CA TYR A 317 7.35 23.03 0.75
C TYR A 317 6.46 23.70 1.82
N PHE A 318 5.54 22.96 2.45
CA PHE A 318 4.53 23.56 3.33
C PHE A 318 4.96 23.73 4.79
N TYR A 319 5.96 22.99 5.26
CA TYR A 319 6.58 23.26 6.58
C TYR A 319 7.80 24.18 6.46
N GLY A 320 8.57 24.10 5.37
CA GLY A 320 9.68 25.03 5.12
C GLY A 320 9.22 26.48 4.99
N GLN A 321 8.06 26.73 4.36
CA GLN A 321 7.50 28.08 4.28
C GLN A 321 7.07 28.66 5.64
N LYS A 322 6.48 27.85 6.52
CA LYS A 322 6.10 28.28 7.88
C LYS A 322 7.34 28.77 8.66
N TRP A 323 8.44 28.03 8.55
CA TRP A 323 9.69 28.39 9.22
C TRP A 323 10.34 29.66 8.65
N ARG A 324 10.23 29.88 7.32
CA ARG A 324 10.71 31.11 6.67
C ARG A 324 9.84 32.33 6.99
N SER A 325 8.53 32.17 7.14
CA SER A 325 7.65 33.28 7.53
C SER A 325 7.88 33.70 8.98
N GLU A 326 8.11 32.76 9.90
CA GLU A 326 8.36 33.07 11.33
C GLU A 326 9.67 33.83 11.53
N ARG A 327 10.71 33.61 10.70
CA ARG A 327 11.96 34.39 10.73
C ARG A 327 11.88 35.80 10.16
N LYS A 328 10.89 36.12 9.33
CA LYS A 328 10.75 37.49 8.78
C LYS A 328 10.19 38.48 9.80
N TYR A 329 9.74 38.00 10.96
CA TYR A 329 9.17 38.79 12.05
C TYR A 329 10.00 38.71 13.34
N VAL A 330 11.24 38.24 13.26
CA VAL A 330 12.26 38.28 14.31
C VAL A 330 13.44 39.10 13.79
#